data_AF-A0A7F8R5T5-F1
#
_entry.id   AF-A0A7F8R5T5-F1
#
_cell.length_a   1.000
_cell.length_b   1.000
_cell.length_c   1.000
_cell.angle_alpha   90.00
_cell.angle_beta   90.00
_cell.angle_gamma   90.00
#
_symmetry.space_group_name_H-M   'P 1'
#
loop_
_entity.id
_entity.type
_entity.pdbx_description
1 polymer ?
#
loop_
_entity_poly.entity_id
_entity_poly.type
_entity_poly.pdbx_seq_one_letter_code
_entity_poly.pdbx_strand_id
1 'polypeptide(L)'
;MESAGSARDRVPRIDPYGFERPEDFDYAAYEEFFSTYLVILTRRAIKWSKLLKGSSRVQRSGTVKRYIRKGVPLEHRARVWMGVSGAQAQMDRNPGYYHRLLQGERNDRLEEAIRTGKPKLKHS
;
A
#
# COMPACT_ATOMS: atom_id res chain seq x y z
N MET A 1 -22.76 -33.80 0.39
CA MET A 1 -22.53 -32.54 1.14
C MET A 1 -21.03 -32.34 1.17
N GLU A 2 -20.51 -31.50 0.28
CA GLU A 2 -19.08 -31.13 0.32
C GLU A 2 -18.84 -30.36 1.61
N SER A 3 -17.94 -30.86 2.45
CA SER A 3 -17.52 -30.20 3.68
C SER A 3 -16.80 -28.91 3.26
N ALA A 4 -17.40 -27.76 3.52
CA ALA A 4 -16.72 -26.48 3.35
C ALA A 4 -15.48 -26.50 4.25
N GLY A 5 -14.28 -26.33 3.68
CA GLY A 5 -13.00 -26.36 4.41
C GLY A 5 -12.93 -25.35 5.57
N SER A 6 -11.84 -25.33 6.33
CA SER A 6 -11.68 -24.35 7.41
C SER A 6 -11.50 -22.92 6.86
N ALA A 7 -11.77 -21.89 7.66
CA ALA A 7 -11.42 -20.50 7.31
C ALA A 7 -9.93 -20.35 6.95
N ARG A 8 -9.08 -21.15 7.60
CA ARG A 8 -7.64 -21.25 7.32
C ARG A 8 -7.32 -21.73 5.90
N ASP A 9 -8.19 -22.53 5.29
CA ASP A 9 -8.01 -23.03 3.92
C ASP A 9 -8.47 -22.02 2.86
N ARG A 10 -9.42 -21.14 3.21
CA ARG A 10 -10.00 -20.14 2.30
C ARG A 10 -9.24 -18.81 2.30
N VAL A 11 -8.68 -18.42 3.43
CA VAL A 11 -7.89 -17.19 3.55
C VAL A 11 -6.44 -17.49 3.17
N PRO A 12 -5.85 -16.78 2.20
CA PRO A 12 -4.45 -17.00 1.83
C PRO A 12 -3.51 -16.84 3.02
N ARG A 13 -2.48 -17.68 3.13
CA ARG A 13 -1.44 -17.55 4.16
C ARG A 13 -0.67 -16.22 4.04
N ILE A 14 -0.34 -15.84 2.81
CA ILE A 14 0.35 -14.59 2.47
C ILE A 14 -0.67 -13.47 2.25
N ASP A 15 -0.43 -12.29 2.81
CA ASP A 15 -1.33 -11.15 2.69
C ASP A 15 -1.15 -10.40 1.35
N PRO A 16 -2.02 -9.43 1.01
CA PRO A 16 -1.92 -8.69 -0.25
C PRO A 16 -0.64 -7.86 -0.43
N TYR A 17 0.18 -7.69 0.61
CA TYR A 17 1.48 -7.02 0.54
C TYR A 17 2.66 -8.00 0.48
N GLY A 18 2.41 -9.30 0.61
CA GLY A 18 3.44 -10.34 0.57
C GLY A 18 3.94 -10.78 1.95
N PHE A 19 3.33 -10.33 3.05
CA PHE A 19 3.72 -10.77 4.39
C PHE A 19 3.02 -12.07 4.77
N GLU A 20 3.76 -12.96 5.41
CA GLU A 20 3.20 -14.18 5.97
C GLU A 20 2.42 -13.87 7.24
N ARG A 21 1.19 -14.39 7.34
CA ARG A 21 0.41 -14.30 8.57
C ARG A 21 1.01 -15.24 9.64
N PRO A 22 1.09 -14.80 10.91
CA PRO A 22 1.55 -15.64 12.02
C PRO A 22 0.74 -16.94 12.18
N GLU A 23 1.30 -17.93 12.86
CA GLU A 23 0.62 -19.22 13.11
C GLU A 23 -0.64 -19.09 13.98
N ASP A 24 -0.63 -18.14 14.92
CA ASP A 24 -1.73 -17.81 15.83
C ASP A 24 -2.73 -16.80 15.24
N PHE A 25 -2.62 -16.49 13.95
CA PHE A 25 -3.54 -15.59 13.27
C PHE A 25 -4.98 -16.12 13.30
N ASP A 26 -5.92 -15.29 13.74
CA ASP A 26 -7.34 -15.65 13.75
C ASP A 26 -7.95 -15.55 12.35
N TYR A 27 -7.84 -16.65 11.60
CA TYR A 27 -8.39 -16.77 10.26
C TYR A 27 -9.91 -16.66 10.22
N ALA A 28 -10.62 -17.11 11.26
CA ALA A 28 -12.07 -17.10 11.29
C ALA A 28 -12.61 -15.67 11.46
N ALA A 29 -12.08 -14.93 12.45
CA ALA A 29 -12.44 -13.53 12.64
C ALA A 29 -12.06 -12.67 11.44
N TYR A 30 -10.90 -12.93 10.83
CA TYR A 30 -10.49 -12.25 9.60
C TYR A 30 -11.46 -12.53 8.45
N GLU A 31 -11.80 -13.79 8.19
CA GLU A 31 -12.73 -14.18 7.13
C GLU A 31 -14.10 -13.53 7.31
N GLU A 32 -14.66 -13.60 8.52
CA GLU A 32 -15.95 -12.98 8.86
C GLU A 32 -15.92 -11.48 8.55
N PHE A 33 -14.91 -10.77 9.05
CA PHE A 33 -14.74 -9.35 8.77
C PHE A 33 -14.56 -9.07 7.27
N PHE A 34 -13.68 -9.80 6.59
CA PHE A 34 -13.37 -9.57 5.19
C PHE A 34 -14.55 -9.84 4.26
N SER A 35 -15.40 -10.82 4.59
CA SER A 35 -16.57 -11.16 3.78
C SER A 35 -17.48 -9.93 3.54
N THR A 36 -17.66 -9.10 4.56
CA THR A 36 -18.44 -7.84 4.46
C THR A 36 -17.59 -6.69 3.94
N TYR A 37 -16.33 -6.62 4.36
CA TYR A 37 -15.43 -5.52 4.03
C TYR A 37 -15.06 -5.48 2.54
N LEU A 38 -14.98 -6.63 1.86
CA LEU A 38 -14.68 -6.72 0.43
C LEU A 38 -15.68 -5.92 -0.42
N VAL A 39 -16.96 -5.95 -0.09
CA VAL A 39 -17.99 -5.16 -0.81
C VAL A 39 -17.72 -3.66 -0.67
N ILE A 40 -17.29 -3.22 0.52
CA ILE A 40 -16.93 -1.82 0.79
C ILE A 40 -15.68 -1.43 -0.01
N LEU A 41 -14.66 -2.29 -0.01
CA LEU A 41 -13.42 -2.07 -0.78
C LEU A 41 -13.72 -1.95 -2.27
N THR A 42 -14.49 -2.85 -2.86
CA THR A 42 -14.86 -2.83 -4.28
C THR A 42 -15.61 -1.55 -4.65
N ARG A 43 -16.61 -1.15 -3.85
CA ARG A 43 -17.34 0.12 -4.07
C ARG A 43 -16.40 1.34 -4.01
N ARG A 44 -15.43 1.33 -3.08
CA ARG A 44 -14.42 2.40 -2.97
C ARG A 44 -13.46 2.40 -4.16
N ALA A 45 -12.98 1.24 -4.59
CA ALA A 45 -12.12 1.07 -5.76
C ALA A 45 -12.78 1.65 -7.02
N ILE A 46 -14.04 1.31 -7.29
CA ILE A 46 -14.79 1.86 -8.42
C ILE A 46 -14.88 3.39 -8.35
N LYS A 47 -15.19 3.94 -7.18
CA LYS A 47 -15.28 5.40 -6.98
C LYS A 47 -13.93 6.08 -7.21
N TRP A 48 -12.84 5.49 -6.73
CA TRP A 48 -11.49 5.97 -6.98
C TRP A 48 -11.10 5.89 -8.46
N SER A 49 -11.38 4.78 -9.14
CA SER A 49 -11.15 4.63 -10.57
C SER A 49 -11.88 5.69 -11.38
N LYS A 50 -13.14 6.01 -11.05
CA LYS A 50 -13.88 7.10 -11.68
C LYS A 50 -13.26 8.47 -11.40
N LEU A 51 -12.87 8.72 -10.15
CA LEU A 51 -12.24 9.98 -9.73
C LEU A 51 -10.89 10.23 -10.43
N LEU A 52 -10.13 9.16 -10.71
CA LEU A 52 -8.80 9.22 -11.30
C LEU A 52 -8.79 9.06 -12.83
N LYS A 53 -9.93 8.71 -13.43
CA LYS A 53 -10.08 8.54 -14.88
C LYS A 53 -9.83 9.87 -15.59
N GLY A 54 -9.04 9.84 -16.67
CA GLY A 54 -8.84 10.99 -17.55
C GLY A 54 -7.95 12.11 -17.00
N SER A 55 -7.59 12.09 -15.72
CA SER A 55 -6.53 12.95 -15.19
C SER A 55 -5.21 12.21 -15.23
N SER A 56 -4.10 12.89 -15.51
CA SER A 56 -2.74 12.36 -15.29
C SER A 56 -2.29 12.58 -13.84
N ARG A 57 -2.77 13.65 -13.19
CA ARG A 57 -2.35 14.07 -11.84
C ARG A 57 -3.48 13.99 -10.82
N VAL A 58 -3.13 13.78 -9.55
CA VAL A 58 -4.12 13.79 -8.46
C VAL A 58 -4.34 15.24 -8.02
N GLN A 59 -5.49 15.80 -8.40
CA GLN A 59 -5.86 17.17 -8.05
C GLN A 59 -6.34 17.24 -6.60
N ARG A 60 -5.70 18.07 -5.78
CA ARG A 60 -6.11 18.27 -4.39
C ARG A 60 -7.48 18.94 -4.37
N SER A 61 -8.47 18.24 -3.81
CA SER A 61 -9.84 18.74 -3.66
C SER A 61 -10.46 18.21 -2.38
N GLY A 62 -11.58 18.81 -1.94
CA GLY A 62 -12.34 18.31 -0.79
C GLY A 62 -12.83 16.86 -0.98
N THR A 63 -13.15 16.48 -2.22
CA THR A 63 -13.53 15.10 -2.56
C THR A 63 -12.36 14.13 -2.42
N VAL A 64 -11.17 14.47 -2.96
CA VAL A 64 -9.96 13.65 -2.79
C VAL A 64 -9.61 13.51 -1.30
N LYS A 65 -9.66 14.61 -0.53
CA LYS A 65 -9.42 14.58 0.93
C LYS A 65 -10.38 13.64 1.64
N ARG A 66 -11.68 13.72 1.33
CA ARG A 66 -12.71 12.83 1.88
C ARG A 66 -12.46 11.36 1.53
N TYR A 67 -11.98 11.08 0.33
CA TYR A 67 -11.70 9.71 -0.12
C TYR A 67 -10.45 9.15 0.56
N ILE A 68 -9.39 9.95 0.70
CA ILE A 68 -8.16 9.55 1.42
C ILE A 68 -8.48 9.15 2.87
N ARG A 69 -9.33 9.91 3.57
CA ARG A 69 -9.78 9.58 4.94
C ARG A 69 -10.51 8.24 5.05
N LYS A 70 -11.04 7.72 3.94
CA LYS A 70 -11.72 6.42 3.86
C LYS A 70 -10.78 5.30 3.36
N GLY A 71 -9.51 5.61 3.15
CA GLY A 71 -8.53 4.68 2.58
C GLY A 71 -8.42 4.78 1.06
N VAL A 72 -7.18 4.70 0.59
CA VAL A 72 -6.83 4.60 -0.83
C VAL A 72 -6.69 3.11 -1.19
N PRO A 73 -7.42 2.60 -2.21
CA PRO A 73 -7.26 1.24 -2.72
C PRO A 73 -5.82 0.96 -3.12
N LEU A 74 -5.38 -0.29 -2.93
CA LEU A 74 -3.98 -0.71 -3.08
C LEU A 74 -3.42 -0.29 -4.44
N GLU A 75 -4.16 -0.55 -5.51
CA GLU A 75 -3.81 -0.28 -6.90
C GLU A 75 -3.61 1.23 -7.21
N HIS A 76 -4.22 2.10 -6.42
CA HIS A 76 -4.17 3.56 -6.61
C HIS A 76 -3.16 4.25 -5.70
N ARG A 77 -2.62 3.57 -4.68
CA ARG A 77 -1.79 4.20 -3.64
C ARG A 77 -0.55 4.86 -4.18
N ALA A 78 0.22 4.18 -5.03
CA ALA A 78 1.44 4.73 -5.61
C ALA A 78 1.17 6.09 -6.25
N ARG A 79 0.18 6.13 -7.15
CA ARG A 79 -0.23 7.34 -7.85
C ARG A 79 -0.76 8.44 -6.91
N VAL A 80 -1.63 8.08 -5.97
CA VAL A 80 -2.26 9.04 -5.05
C VAL A 80 -1.25 9.61 -4.06
N TRP A 81 -0.40 8.78 -3.46
CA TRP A 81 0.61 9.22 -2.51
C TRP A 81 1.68 10.06 -3.19
N MET A 82 2.13 9.70 -4.39
CA MET A 82 3.06 10.52 -5.19
C MET A 82 2.47 11.90 -5.50
N GLY A 83 1.20 11.96 -5.88
CA GLY A 83 0.52 13.23 -6.16
C GLY A 83 0.26 14.09 -4.91
N VAL A 84 -0.20 13.48 -3.82
CA VAL A 84 -0.60 14.20 -2.61
C VAL A 84 0.60 14.66 -1.79
N SER A 85 1.68 13.88 -1.71
CA SER A 85 2.92 14.30 -1.04
C SER A 85 3.66 15.41 -1.80
N GLY A 86 3.41 15.54 -3.10
CA GLY A 86 4.19 16.40 -3.99
C GLY A 86 5.44 15.72 -4.56
N ALA A 87 5.73 14.47 -4.16
CA ALA A 87 6.87 13.71 -4.65
C ALA A 87 6.88 13.57 -6.18
N GLN A 88 5.71 13.42 -6.83
CA GLN A 88 5.64 13.41 -8.30
C GLN A 88 6.18 14.71 -8.91
N ALA A 89 5.77 15.86 -8.38
CA ALA A 89 6.22 17.15 -8.91
C ALA A 89 7.72 17.36 -8.65
N GLN A 90 8.24 16.88 -7.52
CA GLN A 90 9.68 16.93 -7.23
C GLN A 90 10.47 16.01 -8.18
N MET A 91 9.98 14.81 -8.46
CA MET A 91 10.59 13.87 -9.39
C MET A 91 10.57 14.41 -10.84
N ASP A 92 9.43 14.95 -11.29
CA ASP A 92 9.27 15.55 -12.62
C ASP A 92 10.25 16.71 -12.84
N ARG A 93 10.50 17.53 -11.81
CA ARG A 93 11.44 18.67 -11.86
C ARG A 93 12.91 18.27 -11.81
N ASN A 94 13.23 17.05 -11.37
CA ASN A 94 14.60 16.59 -11.18
C ASN A 94 14.87 15.24 -11.88
N PRO A 95 14.75 15.16 -13.23
CA PRO A 95 15.01 13.92 -13.95
C PRO A 95 16.42 13.38 -13.66
N GLY A 96 16.52 12.07 -13.43
CA GLY A 96 17.80 11.39 -13.16
C GLY A 96 18.46 11.76 -11.82
N TYR A 97 17.87 12.63 -10.99
CA TYR A 97 18.49 13.08 -9.75
C TYR A 97 18.68 11.95 -8.74
N TYR A 98 17.68 11.07 -8.58
CA TYR A 98 17.81 9.89 -7.72
C TYR A 98 19.00 9.00 -8.12
N HIS A 99 19.18 8.75 -9.42
CA HIS A 99 20.30 7.95 -9.92
C HIS A 99 21.66 8.61 -9.65
N ARG A 100 21.74 9.95 -9.78
CA ARG A 100 22.94 10.70 -9.40
C ARG A 100 23.25 10.59 -7.91
N LEU A 101 22.22 10.66 -7.05
CA LEU A 101 22.41 10.47 -5.61
C LEU A 101 22.93 9.08 -5.26
N LEU A 102 22.50 8.04 -5.98
CA LEU A 102 23.00 6.67 -5.78
C LEU A 102 24.48 6.51 -6.13
N GLN A 103 25.01 7.35 -7.03
CA GLN A 103 26.41 7.35 -7.45
C GLN A 103 27.29 8.29 -6.60
N GLY A 104 26.67 9.11 -5.74
CA GLY A 104 27.38 10.08 -4.91
C GLY A 104 28.12 9.44 -3.73
N GLU A 105 28.81 10.29 -2.97
CA GLU A 105 29.51 9.87 -1.75
C GLU A 105 28.53 9.29 -0.72
N ARG A 106 28.95 8.18 -0.12
CA ARG A 106 28.18 7.42 0.86
C ARG A 106 28.72 7.75 2.25
N ASN A 107 27.83 7.97 3.21
CA ASN A 107 28.21 8.25 4.58
C ASN A 107 28.14 6.96 5.41
N ASP A 108 29.30 6.43 5.78
CA ASP A 108 29.43 5.13 6.45
C ASP A 108 28.59 5.03 7.73
N ARG A 109 28.52 6.11 8.52
CA ARG A 109 27.72 6.16 9.75
C ARG A 109 26.22 6.05 9.46
N LEU A 110 25.74 6.70 8.40
CA LEU A 110 24.33 6.59 7.98
C LEU A 110 24.03 5.20 7.41
N GLU A 111 24.97 4.62 6.65
CA GLU A 111 24.81 3.27 6.10
C GLU A 111 24.72 2.22 7.19
N GLU A 112 25.57 2.31 8.20
CA GLU A 112 25.58 1.40 9.34
C GLU A 112 24.30 1.51 10.16
N ALA A 113 23.80 2.73 10.39
CA ALA A 113 22.51 2.94 11.05
C ALA A 113 21.34 2.30 10.28
N ILE A 114 21.32 2.45 8.95
CA ILE A 114 20.32 1.81 8.09
C ILE A 114 20.44 0.29 8.15
N ARG A 115 21.66 -0.25 8.07
CA ARG A 115 21.93 -1.69 8.11
C ARG A 115 21.47 -2.31 9.41
N THR A 116 21.72 -1.65 10.53
CA THR A 116 21.33 -2.10 11.87
C THR A 116 19.80 -2.03 12.09
N GLY A 117 19.10 -1.11 11.42
CA GLY A 117 17.64 -1.01 11.48
C GLY A 117 16.88 -2.05 10.65
N LYS A 118 17.46 -2.53 9.53
CA LYS A 118 16.80 -3.46 8.59
C LYS A 118 16.30 -4.79 9.20
N PRO A 119 17.04 -5.48 10.09
CA PRO A 119 16.59 -6.74 10.69
C PRO A 119 15.30 -6.57 11.50
N LYS A 120 15.11 -5.41 12.15
CA LYS A 120 13.96 -5.16 13.02
C LYS A 120 12.66 -4.93 12.26
N LEU A 121 12.71 -4.58 10.97
CA LEU A 121 11.53 -4.22 10.17
C LEU A 121 10.96 -5.37 9.34
N LYS A 122 11.68 -6.49 9.21
CA LYS A 122 11.25 -7.64 8.39
C LYS A 122 10.64 -8.80 9.20
N HIS A 123 10.72 -8.73 10.53
CA HIS A 123 10.24 -9.76 11.47
C HIS A 123 9.13 -9.23 12.40
N SER A 124 8.46 -8.13 12.02
CA SER A 124 7.28 -7.59 12.72
C SER A 124 6.03 -7.75 11.87
#